data_AF-A0A2N3EMI1-F1
#
_entry.id   AF-A0A2N3EMI1-F1
#
_cell.length_a   1.000
_cell.length_b   1.000
_cell.length_c   1.000
_cell.angle_alpha   90.00
_cell.angle_beta   90.00
_cell.angle_gamma   90.00
#
_symmetry.space_group_name_H-M   'P 1'
#
loop_
_entity.id
_entity.type
_entity.pdbx_description
1 polymer ?
#
loop_
_entity_poly.entity_id
_entity_poly.type
_entity_poly.pdbx_seq_one_letter_code
_entity_poly.pdbx_strand_id
1 'polypeptide(L)' 'MQLAAFTDYGLRVLMRLAGTPEDSVSTGEIAEEFAISHHHLAKVVRDLRRGGFVRTQRGRSGG' A
#
# COMPACT_ATOMS: atom_id res chain seq x y z
N MET A 1 9.16 -14.18 -16.77
CA MET A 1 9.58 -13.74 -15.42
C MET A 1 8.34 -13.76 -14.54
N GLN A 2 8.36 -14.42 -13.37
CA GLN A 2 7.18 -14.51 -12.49
C GLN A 2 7.46 -13.70 -11.22
N LEU A 3 6.70 -12.63 -11.03
CA LEU A 3 6.79 -11.83 -9.82
C LEU A 3 6.11 -12.59 -8.68
N ALA A 4 6.75 -12.61 -7.51
CA ALA A 4 6.09 -13.09 -6.31
C ALA A 4 4.89 -12.18 -6.00
N ALA A 5 3.79 -12.76 -5.49
CA ALA A 5 2.57 -12.01 -5.17
C ALA A 5 2.85 -10.79 -4.28
N PHE A 6 3.80 -10.91 -3.34
CA PHE A 6 4.21 -9.82 -2.48
C PHE A 6 4.78 -8.61 -3.26
N THR A 7 5.62 -8.87 -4.28
CA THR A 7 6.18 -7.82 -5.13
C THR A 7 5.11 -7.20 -6.02
N ASP A 8 4.22 -8.03 -6.58
CA ASP A 8 3.08 -7.56 -7.36
C ASP A 8 2.18 -6.61 -6.54
N TYR A 9 1.86 -6.98 -5.30
CA TYR A 9 1.10 -6.11 -4.39
C TYR A 9 1.81 -4.79 -4.11
N GLY A 10 3.13 -4.83 -3.90
CA GLY A 10 3.93 -3.62 -3.72
C GLY A 10 3.83 -2.68 -4.91
N LEU A 11 3.94 -3.20 -6.14
CA LEU A 11 3.82 -2.41 -7.36
C LEU A 11 2.42 -1.80 -7.52
N ARG A 12 1.36 -2.57 -7.25
CA ARG A 12 -0.02 -2.07 -7.32
C ARG A 12 -0.28 -0.94 -6.34
N VAL A 13 0.22 -1.06 -5.10
CA VAL A 13 0.14 0.01 -4.09
C VAL A 13 0.83 1.28 -4.59
N LEU A 14 2.05 1.16 -5.13
CA LEU A 14 2.79 2.32 -5.62
C LEU A 14 2.08 3.00 -6.80
N MET A 15 1.58 2.23 -7.77
CA MET A 15 0.84 2.76 -8.91
C MET A 15 -0.45 3.48 -8.46
N ARG A 16 -1.14 2.92 -7.47
CA ARG A 16 -2.38 3.49 -6.94
C ARG A 16 -2.17 4.80 -6.21
N LEU A 17 -1.13 4.89 -5.37
CA LEU A 17 -0.79 6.12 -4.66
C LEU A 17 -0.25 7.20 -5.61
N ALA A 18 0.49 6.80 -6.65
CA ALA A 18 0.99 7.72 -7.67
C ALA A 18 -0.13 8.36 -8.52
N GLY A 19 -1.28 7.68 -8.67
CA GLY A 19 -2.44 8.18 -9.41
C GLY A 19 -3.25 9.26 -8.67
N THR A 20 -3.14 9.33 -7.34
CA THR A 20 -3.87 10.29 -6.49
C THR A 20 -2.95 10.83 -5.38
N PRO A 21 -1.92 11.63 -5.71
CA PRO A 21 -0.86 12.02 -4.77
C PRO A 21 -1.34 12.95 -3.64
N GLU A 22 -2.46 13.64 -3.82
CA GLU A 22 -3.04 14.56 -2.83
C GLU A 22 -3.90 13.84 -1.79
N ASP A 23 -4.29 12.58 -2.05
CA ASP A 23 -5.18 11.81 -1.20
C ASP A 23 -4.40 10.91 -0.23
N SER A 24 -4.73 11.01 1.05
CA SER A 24 -4.31 10.02 2.04
C SER A 24 -5.25 8.82 1.95
N VAL A 25 -4.72 7.64 1.65
CA VAL A 25 -5.50 6.39 1.54
C VAL A 25 -5.00 5.39 2.58
N SER A 26 -5.91 4.85 3.37
CA SER A 26 -5.56 3.87 4.40
C SER A 26 -5.18 2.52 3.80
N THR A 27 -4.36 1.76 4.53
CA THR A 27 -4.06 0.37 4.16
C THR A 27 -5.33 -0.50 4.10
N GLY A 28 -6.39 -0.17 4.86
CA GLY A 28 -7.67 -0.88 4.79
C GLY A 28 -8.38 -0.68 3.46
N GLU A 29 -8.48 0.56 3.01
CA GLU A 29 -9.13 0.90 1.73
C GLU A 29 -8.41 0.23 0.55
N ILE A 30 -7.08 0.28 0.53
CA ILE A 30 -6.31 -0.37 -0.55
C ILE A 30 -6.46 -1.91 -0.48
N ALA A 31 -6.57 -2.49 0.72
CA ALA A 31 -6.76 -3.93 0.90
C ALA A 31 -8.11 -4.38 0.33
N GLU A 32 -9.17 -3.61 0.59
CA GLU A 32 -10.50 -3.84 0.03
C GLU A 32 -10.51 -3.65 -1.49
N GLU A 33 -9.94 -2.54 -1.99
CA GLU A 33 -9.87 -2.22 -3.42
C GLU A 33 -9.20 -3.34 -4.23
N PHE A 34 -8.12 -3.93 -3.68
CA PHE A 34 -7.37 -4.98 -4.37
C PHE A 34 -7.77 -6.41 -3.97
N ALA A 35 -8.77 -6.58 -3.10
CA ALA A 35 -9.17 -7.87 -2.54
C ALA A 35 -7.99 -8.66 -1.91
N ILE A 36 -7.11 -7.94 -1.20
CA ILE A 36 -5.96 -8.50 -0.48
C ILE A 36 -6.29 -8.46 1.02
N SER A 37 -5.89 -9.48 1.78
CA SER A 37 -6.07 -9.40 3.23
C SER A 37 -5.31 -8.22 3.83
N HIS A 38 -5.94 -7.50 4.75
CA HIS A 38 -5.31 -6.39 5.45
C HIS A 38 -3.95 -6.79 6.08
N HIS A 39 -3.86 -8.01 6.61
CA HIS A 39 -2.61 -8.53 7.19
C HIS A 39 -1.45 -8.58 6.17
N HIS A 40 -1.71 -9.04 4.94
CA HIS A 40 -0.69 -9.09 3.90
C HIS A 40 -0.34 -7.70 3.40
N LEU A 41 -1.34 -6.85 3.16
CA LEU A 41 -1.09 -5.51 2.67
C LEU A 41 -0.33 -4.66 3.69
N ALA A 42 -0.60 -4.80 4.99
CA ALA A 42 0.15 -4.14 6.04
C ALA A 42 1.65 -4.51 6.02
N LYS A 43 2.00 -5.76 5.68
CA LYS A 43 3.42 -6.15 5.51
C LYS A 43 4.05 -5.46 4.31
N VAL A 44 3.32 -5.40 3.19
CA VAL A 44 3.76 -4.72 1.97
C VAL A 44 4.00 -3.24 2.23
N VAL A 45 3.01 -2.52 2.78
CA VAL A 45 3.11 -1.07 3.09
C VAL A 45 4.24 -0.80 4.08
N ARG A 46 4.42 -1.65 5.11
CA ARG A 46 5.54 -1.51 6.04
C ARG A 46 6.90 -1.58 5.33
N ASP A 47 7.06 -2.51 4.40
CA ASP A 47 8.33 -2.71 3.70
C ASP A 47 8.55 -1.59 2.67
N LEU A 48 7.51 -1.12 1.99
CA LEU A 48 7.56 0.08 1.13
C LEU A 48 7.96 1.33 1.92
N ARG A 49 7.37 1.55 3.10
CA ARG A 49 7.71 2.65 4.00
C ARG A 49 9.17 2.57 4.45
N ARG A 50 9.63 1.37 4.83
CA ARG A 50 11.04 1.14 5.22
C ARG A 50 11.99 1.43 4.06
N GLY A 51 11.59 1.10 2.83
CA GLY A 51 12.34 1.43 1.61
C GLY A 51 12.26 2.90 1.18
N GLY A 52 11.47 3.73 1.86
CA GLY A 52 11.31 5.16 1.54
C GLY A 52 10.40 5.44 0.34
N PHE A 53 9.66 4.44 -0.16
CA PHE A 53 8.80 4.59 -1.33
C PHE A 53 7.45 5.24 -1.00
N VAL A 54 6.98 5.10 0.23
CA VAL A 54 5.72 5.69 0.70
C VAL A 54 5.90 6.34 2.07
N ARG A 55 5.06 7.33 2.37
CA ARG A 55 4.91 7.90 3.71
C ARG A 55 3.61 7.38 4.31
N THR A 56 3.56 7.27 5.63
CA THR A 56 2.38 6.80 6.37
C THR A 56 2.09 7.77 7.51
N GLN A 57 0.85 8.18 7.67
CA GLN A 57 0.38 8.99 8.78
C GLN A 57 -0.54 8.16 9.69
N ARG A 58 -0.35 8.29 11.00
CA ARG A 58 -1.23 7.65 12.00
C ARG A 58 -2.42 8.55 12.33
N GLY A 59 -3.53 7.94 12.73
CA GLY A 59 -4.71 8.65 13.24
C GLY A 59 -5.97 8.32 12.44
N ARG A 60 -7.11 8.87 12.88
CA ARG A 60 -8.43 8.64 12.25
C ARG A 60 -8.50 9.16 10.81
N SER A 61 -7.72 10.19 10.48
CA SER A 61 -7.54 10.74 9.13
C SER A 61 -6.21 10.31 8.51
N GLY A 62 -5.60 9.23 9.04
CA GLY A 62 -4.32 8.73 8.58
C GLY A 62 -4.42 7.88 7.33
N GLY A 63 -3.25 7.51 6.81
CA GLY A 63 -3.00 6.72 5.62
C GLY A 63 -1.50 6.58 5.44
#